data_AF-A0A7V3L4K7-F1
#
_entry.id   AF-A0A7V3L4K7-F1
#
_cell.length_a   1.000
_cell.length_b   1.000
_cell.length_c   1.000
_cell.angle_alpha   90.00
_cell.angle_beta   90.00
_cell.angle_gamma   90.00
#
_symmetry.space_group_name_H-M   'P 1'
#
loop_
_entity.id
_entity.type
_entity.pdbx_description
1 polymer ?
#
loop_
_entity_poly.entity_id
_entity_poly.type
_entity_poly.pdbx_seq_one_letter_code
_entity_poly.pdbx_strand_id
1 'polypeptide(L)'
;MNCRKVTNLISAYIDGELTGTEMLAIRRHLSECADCAQEYESMRSLKEAMSRLRTVMPRKDFVADIFTKVQEQHVPRQRMFSTWLSKLASTNLSPVTAALAVFGAALVLLTAGGMEGFNSDLSRTQSAFLPQSNEVAFLREISVPQIGFDLDKPLVVANIDKPSGPELQFASFSR
;
A
#
# COMPACT_ATOMS: atom_id res chain seq x y z
N MET A 1 23.67 18.56 -7.49
CA MET A 1 22.22 18.27 -7.59
C MET A 1 21.49 19.58 -7.86
N ASN A 2 20.25 19.57 -8.34
CA ASN A 2 19.47 20.80 -8.52
C ASN A 2 18.27 20.83 -7.55
N CYS A 3 17.74 22.02 -7.29
CA CYS A 3 16.66 22.25 -6.34
C CYS A 3 15.43 21.40 -6.66
N ARG A 4 14.99 21.36 -7.93
CA ARG A 4 13.84 20.55 -8.37
C ARG A 4 13.97 19.07 -7.97
N LYS A 5 15.15 18.47 -8.16
CA LYS A 5 15.38 17.07 -7.77
C LYS A 5 15.39 16.91 -6.25
N VAL A 6 15.93 17.88 -5.51
CA VAL A 6 15.93 17.83 -4.04
C VAL A 6 14.53 17.95 -3.50
N THR A 7 13.75 18.95 -3.91
CA THR A 7 12.34 19.14 -3.51
C THR A 7 11.52 17.86 -3.70
N ASN A 8 11.66 17.19 -4.85
CA ASN A 8 10.96 15.93 -5.12
C ASN A 8 11.39 14.76 -4.24
N LEU A 9 12.58 14.82 -3.63
CA LEU A 9 13.18 13.74 -2.83
C LEU A 9 13.27 14.07 -1.34
N ILE A 10 12.84 15.26 -0.89
CA ILE A 10 12.94 15.67 0.52
C ILE A 10 12.15 14.74 1.44
N SER A 11 10.95 14.29 1.05
CA SER A 11 10.15 13.36 1.86
C SER A 11 10.87 12.02 2.04
N ALA A 12 11.28 11.38 0.95
CA ALA A 12 12.04 10.13 0.96
C ALA A 12 13.39 10.26 1.72
N TYR A 13 14.03 11.44 1.66
CA TYR A 13 15.22 11.74 2.47
C TYR A 13 14.92 11.76 3.97
N ILE A 14 13.80 12.39 4.37
CA ILE A 14 13.33 12.44 5.77
C ILE A 14 12.90 11.05 6.28
N ASP A 15 12.41 10.19 5.39
CA ASP A 15 12.01 8.80 5.69
C ASP A 15 13.19 7.82 5.67
N GLY A 16 14.36 8.23 5.14
CA GLY A 16 15.55 7.39 5.07
C GLY A 16 15.49 6.34 3.94
N GLU A 17 14.69 6.58 2.91
CA GLU A 17 14.42 5.62 1.82
C GLU A 17 15.39 5.74 0.64
N LEU A 18 16.28 6.74 0.68
CA LEU A 18 17.23 7.02 -0.41
C LEU A 18 18.52 6.23 -0.27
N THR A 19 19.20 6.02 -1.40
CA THR A 19 20.54 5.42 -1.39
C THR A 19 21.55 6.33 -0.68
N GLY A 20 22.63 5.76 -0.14
CA GLY A 20 23.65 6.53 0.58
C GLY A 20 24.28 7.65 -0.27
N THR A 21 24.44 7.42 -1.58
CA THR A 21 24.95 8.43 -2.53
C THR A 21 23.96 9.58 -2.72
N GLU A 22 22.66 9.29 -2.79
CA GLU A 22 21.60 10.30 -2.88
C GLU A 22 21.47 11.10 -1.58
N MET A 23 21.52 10.43 -0.43
CA MET A 23 21.50 11.12 0.87
C MET A 23 22.66 12.11 1.00
N LEU A 24 23.88 11.72 0.61
CA LEU A 24 25.04 12.62 0.61
C LEU A 24 24.86 13.79 -0.36
N ALA A 25 24.32 13.53 -1.55
CA ALA A 25 24.07 14.56 -2.55
C ALA A 25 23.01 15.58 -2.08
N ILE A 26 21.95 15.13 -1.40
CA ILE A 26 20.94 16.01 -0.79
C ILE A 26 21.57 16.80 0.35
N ARG A 27 22.27 16.14 1.28
CA ARG A 27 22.90 16.81 2.42
C ARG A 27 23.81 17.96 1.98
N ARG A 28 24.65 17.74 0.98
CA ARG A 28 25.49 18.80 0.41
C ARG A 28 24.66 19.93 -0.20
N HIS A 29 23.58 19.61 -0.92
CA HIS A 29 22.72 20.64 -1.48
C HIS A 29 22.01 21.47 -0.40
N LEU A 30 21.55 20.84 0.68
CA LEU A 30 20.93 21.55 1.81
C LEU A 30 21.92 22.48 2.53
N SER A 31 23.22 22.17 2.54
CA SER A 31 24.23 23.09 3.08
C SER A 31 24.56 24.28 2.16
N GLU A 32 24.22 24.17 0.87
CA GLU A 32 24.57 25.17 -0.16
C GLU A 32 23.36 26.01 -0.61
N CYS A 33 22.12 25.54 -0.38
CA CYS A 33 20.89 26.18 -0.83
C CYS A 33 19.92 26.43 0.33
N ALA A 34 19.73 27.70 0.67
CA ALA A 34 18.85 28.13 1.76
C ALA A 34 17.36 27.78 1.50
N ASP A 35 16.90 27.92 0.26
CA ASP A 35 15.49 27.65 -0.10
C ASP A 35 15.14 26.17 0.14
N CYS A 36 16.01 25.25 -0.32
CA CYS A 36 15.81 23.82 -0.08
C CYS A 36 15.98 23.43 1.39
N ALA A 37 16.86 24.12 2.14
CA ALA A 37 17.00 23.92 3.58
C ALA A 37 15.72 24.32 4.34
N GLN A 38 15.10 25.42 3.95
CA GLN A 38 13.82 25.88 4.52
C GLN A 38 12.69 24.89 4.22
N GLU A 39 12.62 24.38 2.98
CA GLU A 39 11.63 23.37 2.59
C GLU A 39 11.81 22.06 3.37
N TYR A 40 13.05 21.62 3.57
CA TYR A 40 13.39 20.46 4.39
C TYR A 40 12.92 20.64 5.85
N GLU A 41 13.22 21.76 6.50
CA GLU A 41 12.80 21.99 7.89
C GLU A 41 11.28 22.09 8.02
N SER A 42 10.61 22.73 7.06
CA SER A 42 9.14 22.77 7.00
C SER A 42 8.55 21.35 7.00
N MET A 43 9.03 20.48 6.11
CA MET A 43 8.52 19.12 5.97
C MET A 43 8.88 18.23 7.17
N ARG A 44 10.07 18.42 7.74
CA ARG A 44 10.51 17.74 8.97
C ARG A 44 9.63 18.14 10.16
N SER A 45 9.33 19.42 10.31
CA SER A 45 8.48 19.92 11.41
C SER A 45 7.05 19.36 11.32
N LEU A 46 6.50 19.23 10.10
CA LEU A 46 5.21 18.61 9.86
C LEU A 46 5.21 17.14 10.29
N LYS A 47 6.23 16.37 9.87
CA LYS A 47 6.38 14.96 10.29
C LYS A 47 6.48 14.82 11.81
N GLU A 48 7.24 15.71 12.45
CA GLU A 48 7.36 15.71 13.91
C GLU A 48 6.02 16.03 14.60
N ALA A 49 5.28 17.04 14.12
CA ALA A 49 3.96 17.36 14.64
C ALA A 49 2.99 16.17 14.51
N MET A 50 3.00 15.49 13.36
CA MET A 50 2.20 14.28 13.14
C MET A 50 2.61 13.12 14.07
N SER A 51 3.90 12.97 14.37
CA SER A 51 4.37 11.90 15.27
C SER A 51 3.86 12.03 16.71
N ARG A 52 3.43 13.23 17.11
CA ARG A 52 2.88 13.52 18.44
C ARG A 52 1.38 13.25 18.54
N LEU A 53 0.71 12.90 17.43
CA LEU A 53 -0.70 12.54 17.44
C LEU A 53 -0.91 11.27 18.29
N ARG A 54 -1.98 11.27 19.09
CA ARG A 54 -2.32 10.15 19.96
C ARG A 54 -2.50 8.88 19.14
N THR A 55 -1.66 7.88 19.40
CA THR A 55 -1.84 6.55 18.83
C THR A 55 -3.01 5.84 19.53
N VAL A 56 -3.94 5.30 18.76
CA VAL A 56 -5.03 4.47 19.28
C VAL A 56 -4.49 3.06 19.51
N MET A 57 -4.62 2.56 20.73
CA MET A 57 -4.27 1.18 21.04
C MET A 57 -5.27 0.24 20.33
N PRO A 58 -4.81 -0.72 19.51
CA PRO A 58 -5.73 -1.68 18.89
C PRO A 58 -6.38 -2.58 19.96
N ARG A 59 -7.52 -3.19 19.61
CA ARG A 59 -8.13 -4.23 20.45
C ARG A 59 -7.14 -5.39 20.67
N LYS A 60 -7.18 -6.01 21.86
CA LYS A 60 -6.31 -7.16 22.23
C LYS A 60 -6.29 -8.28 21.19
N ASP A 61 -7.40 -8.53 20.53
CA ASP A 61 -7.56 -9.63 19.56
C ASP A 61 -7.28 -9.22 18.10
N PHE A 62 -6.89 -7.98 17.85
CA PHE A 62 -6.68 -7.43 16.50
C PHE A 62 -5.62 -8.20 15.72
N VAL A 63 -4.52 -8.56 16.38
CA VAL A 63 -3.41 -9.31 15.75
C VAL A 63 -3.89 -10.69 15.34
N ALA A 64 -4.60 -11.40 16.22
CA ALA A 64 -5.15 -12.73 15.91
C ALA A 64 -6.15 -12.68 14.75
N ASP A 65 -7.03 -11.67 14.73
CA ASP A 65 -8.00 -11.47 13.64
C ASP A 65 -7.32 -11.23 12.28
N ILE A 66 -6.22 -10.45 12.25
CA ILE A 66 -5.41 -10.26 11.02
C ILE A 66 -4.84 -11.60 10.55
N PHE A 67 -4.22 -12.38 11.44
CA PHE A 67 -3.59 -13.65 11.05
C PHE A 67 -4.61 -14.64 10.48
N THR A 68 -5.78 -14.75 11.10
CA THR A 68 -6.88 -15.59 10.58
C THR A 68 -7.29 -15.15 9.18
N LYS A 69 -7.53 -13.85 8.97
CA LYS A 69 -7.95 -13.30 7.67
C LYS A 69 -6.89 -13.48 6.58
N VAL A 70 -5.60 -13.35 6.91
CA VAL A 70 -4.50 -13.58 5.96
C VAL A 70 -4.38 -15.06 5.60
N GLN A 71 -4.58 -15.96 6.55
CA GLN A 71 -4.55 -17.41 6.28
C GLN A 71 -5.75 -17.90 5.47
N GLU A 72 -6.92 -17.30 5.65
CA GLU A 72 -8.12 -17.61 4.87
C GLU A 72 -8.00 -17.18 3.40
N GLN A 73 -7.16 -16.17 3.10
CA GLN A 73 -6.81 -15.82 1.73
C GLN A 73 -5.92 -16.88 1.09
N HIS A 74 -6.57 -17.92 0.57
CA HIS A 74 -5.96 -18.87 -0.34
C HIS A 74 -5.63 -18.14 -1.65
N VAL A 75 -4.38 -17.71 -1.81
CA VAL A 75 -3.86 -17.38 -3.15
C VAL A 75 -3.97 -18.65 -3.99
N PRO A 76 -4.83 -18.69 -5.03
CA PRO A 76 -5.00 -19.91 -5.80
C PRO A 76 -3.66 -20.29 -6.43
N ARG A 77 -3.20 -21.53 -6.19
CA ARG A 77 -1.96 -22.10 -6.72
C ARG A 77 -1.85 -21.96 -8.25
N GLN A 78 -2.98 -21.81 -8.95
CA GLN A 78 -3.07 -21.48 -10.38
C GLN A 78 -2.38 -20.17 -10.78
N ARG A 79 -2.33 -19.14 -9.91
CA ARG A 79 -1.66 -17.87 -10.22
C ARG A 79 -0.13 -18.03 -10.32
N MET A 80 0.45 -18.97 -9.57
CA MET A 80 1.88 -19.31 -9.65
C MET A 80 2.22 -20.08 -10.93
N PHE A 81 1.39 -21.04 -11.34
CA PHE A 81 1.64 -21.79 -12.58
C PHE A 81 1.40 -20.93 -13.82
N SER A 82 0.40 -20.05 -13.79
CA SER A 82 0.10 -19.09 -14.88
C SER A 82 1.24 -18.09 -15.11
N THR A 83 1.86 -17.56 -14.04
CA THR A 83 3.01 -16.65 -14.15
C THR A 83 4.30 -17.35 -14.60
N TRP A 84 4.46 -18.64 -14.26
CA TRP A 84 5.56 -19.46 -14.76
C TRP A 84 5.37 -19.85 -16.24
N LEU A 85 4.15 -20.22 -16.64
CA LEU A 85 3.79 -20.49 -18.04
C LEU A 85 3.86 -19.26 -18.93
N SER A 86 3.40 -18.10 -18.46
CA SER A 86 3.48 -16.86 -19.24
C SER A 86 4.93 -16.43 -19.47
N LYS A 87 5.82 -16.65 -18.48
CA LYS A 87 7.27 -16.49 -18.67
C LYS A 87 7.81 -17.46 -19.72
N LEU A 88 7.42 -18.74 -19.67
CA LEU A 88 7.82 -19.73 -20.67
C LEU A 88 7.34 -19.35 -22.09
N ALA A 89 6.11 -18.84 -22.20
CA ALA A 89 5.54 -18.37 -23.46
C ALA A 89 6.22 -17.10 -24.02
N SER A 90 6.81 -16.27 -23.15
CA SER A 90 7.55 -15.06 -23.54
C SER A 90 9.03 -15.29 -23.84
N THR A 91 9.55 -16.51 -23.61
CA THR A 91 10.95 -16.86 -23.96
C THR A 91 11.03 -17.40 -25.38
N ASN A 92 12.02 -16.96 -26.16
CA ASN A 92 12.30 -17.48 -27.50
C ASN A 92 12.92 -18.90 -27.40
N LEU A 93 12.08 -19.91 -27.20
CA LEU A 93 12.50 -21.31 -27.20
C LEU A 93 12.80 -21.78 -28.63
N SER A 94 13.85 -22.59 -28.78
CA SER A 94 14.11 -23.33 -30.01
C SER A 94 12.95 -24.31 -30.30
N PRO A 95 12.62 -24.59 -31.56
CA PRO A 95 11.57 -25.55 -31.93
C PRO A 95 11.78 -26.94 -31.31
N VAL A 96 13.03 -27.36 -31.11
CA VAL A 96 13.37 -28.66 -30.51
C VAL A 96 13.00 -28.71 -29.03
N THR A 97 13.26 -27.64 -28.29
CA THR A 97 12.93 -27.56 -26.85
C THR A 97 11.43 -27.52 -26.60
N ALA A 98 10.67 -26.85 -27.48
CA ALA A 98 9.22 -26.82 -27.39
C ALA A 98 8.60 -28.21 -27.63
N ALA A 99 9.08 -28.94 -28.65
CA ALA A 99 8.60 -30.28 -28.98
C ALA A 99 8.83 -31.29 -27.83
N LEU A 100 10.01 -31.26 -27.21
CA LEU A 100 10.34 -32.14 -26.07
C LEU A 100 9.48 -31.85 -24.83
N ALA A 101 9.21 -30.57 -24.53
CA ALA A 101 8.38 -30.17 -23.40
C ALA A 101 6.92 -30.65 -23.57
N VAL A 102 6.36 -30.47 -24.77
CA VAL A 102 5.00 -30.94 -25.10
C VAL A 102 4.92 -32.47 -25.02
N PHE A 103 5.91 -33.17 -25.56
CA PHE A 103 5.95 -34.63 -25.52
C PHE A 103 6.05 -35.17 -24.09
N GLY A 104 6.91 -34.56 -23.26
CA GLY A 104 7.01 -34.90 -21.85
C GLY A 104 5.71 -34.68 -21.08
N ALA A 105 5.02 -33.56 -21.32
CA ALA A 105 3.72 -33.27 -20.71
C ALA A 105 2.64 -34.28 -21.17
N ALA A 106 2.60 -34.62 -22.46
CA ALA A 106 1.68 -35.61 -23.00
C ALA A 106 1.93 -37.01 -22.41
N LEU A 107 3.19 -37.41 -22.23
CA LEU A 107 3.55 -38.70 -21.65
C LEU A 107 3.18 -38.80 -20.16
N VAL A 108 3.34 -37.72 -19.41
CA VAL A 108 2.88 -37.63 -18.02
C VAL A 108 1.35 -37.72 -17.93
N LEU A 109 0.63 -37.05 -18.82
CA LEU A 109 -0.84 -37.11 -18.89
C LEU A 109 -1.35 -38.50 -19.31
N LEU A 110 -0.61 -39.22 -20.15
CA LEU A 110 -0.98 -40.57 -20.59
C LEU A 110 -0.69 -41.63 -19.53
N THR A 111 0.29 -41.40 -18.65
CA THR A 111 0.68 -42.35 -17.58
C THR A 111 -0.11 -42.13 -16.28
N ALA A 112 -0.55 -40.90 -16.00
CA ALA A 112 -1.52 -40.60 -14.96
C ALA A 112 -2.95 -40.84 -15.50
N GLY A 113 -3.45 -42.08 -15.40
CA GLY A 113 -4.72 -42.48 -16.00
C GLY A 113 -5.92 -41.56 -15.73
N GLY A 114 -6.54 -41.06 -16.81
CA GLY A 114 -7.97 -40.78 -16.88
C GLY A 114 -8.46 -39.40 -16.43
N MET A 115 -8.64 -38.50 -17.40
CA MET A 115 -9.43 -37.28 -17.28
C MET A 115 -10.94 -37.59 -17.19
N GLU A 116 -11.50 -37.75 -15.99
CA GLU A 116 -12.97 -37.76 -15.83
C GLU A 116 -13.54 -36.36 -15.46
N GLY A 117 -12.70 -35.33 -15.33
CA GLY A 117 -13.12 -34.02 -14.79
C GLY A 117 -13.15 -32.82 -15.74
N PHE A 118 -12.80 -32.95 -17.03
CA PHE A 118 -12.53 -31.77 -17.87
C PHE A 118 -13.73 -31.23 -18.67
N ASN A 119 -14.85 -31.96 -18.76
CA ASN A 119 -15.99 -31.55 -19.58
C ASN A 119 -16.92 -30.54 -18.89
N SER A 120 -16.85 -30.36 -17.56
CA SER A 120 -17.75 -29.46 -16.84
C SER A 120 -17.29 -27.99 -16.77
N ASP A 121 -16.04 -27.68 -17.11
CA ASP A 121 -15.49 -26.31 -16.97
C ASP A 121 -15.46 -25.50 -18.29
N LEU A 122 -15.65 -26.12 -19.45
CA LEU A 122 -15.65 -25.40 -20.73
C LEU A 122 -16.96 -24.62 -20.98
N SER A 123 -18.07 -25.02 -20.36
CA SER A 123 -19.35 -24.32 -20.52
C SER A 123 -19.55 -23.18 -19.51
N ARG A 124 -18.73 -23.13 -18.44
CA ARG A 124 -18.79 -22.09 -17.40
C ARG A 124 -17.86 -20.91 -17.67
N THR A 125 -16.90 -21.09 -18.58
CA THR A 125 -15.90 -20.08 -18.94
C THR A 125 -16.40 -19.05 -19.96
N GLN A 126 -17.55 -19.26 -20.60
CA GLN A 126 -18.12 -18.30 -21.54
C GLN A 126 -19.02 -17.23 -20.90
N SER A 127 -19.49 -17.41 -19.66
CA SER A 127 -20.34 -16.43 -18.96
C SER A 127 -19.63 -15.61 -17.87
N ALA A 128 -18.36 -15.88 -17.57
CA ALA A 128 -17.63 -15.20 -16.50
C ALA A 128 -16.55 -14.20 -16.98
N PHE A 129 -16.34 -14.06 -18.30
CA PHE A 129 -15.32 -13.18 -18.88
C PHE A 129 -15.95 -11.99 -19.60
N LEU A 130 -16.67 -11.16 -18.85
CA LEU A 130 -16.59 -9.72 -19.10
C LEU A 130 -15.56 -9.17 -18.11
N PRO A 131 -14.43 -8.60 -18.58
CA PRO A 131 -13.48 -7.98 -17.69
C PRO A 131 -14.15 -6.75 -17.10
N GLN A 132 -14.66 -6.84 -15.86
CA GLN A 132 -14.91 -5.65 -15.08
C GLN A 132 -13.54 -5.05 -14.78
N SER A 133 -13.15 -4.08 -15.61
CA SER A 133 -12.10 -3.11 -15.35
C SER A 133 -12.46 -2.29 -14.10
N ASN A 134 -12.27 -2.91 -12.93
CA ASN A 134 -12.50 -2.28 -11.61
C ASN A 134 -11.21 -2.25 -10.78
N GLU A 135 -10.03 -2.29 -11.41
CA GLU A 135 -8.76 -1.96 -10.73
C GLU A 135 -8.67 -0.48 -10.26
N VAL A 136 -9.67 0.35 -10.57
CA VAL A 136 -9.83 1.71 -10.04
C VAL A 136 -10.93 1.84 -8.98
N ALA A 137 -11.58 0.75 -8.54
CA ALA A 137 -12.60 0.81 -7.49
C ALA A 137 -12.00 0.93 -6.07
N PHE A 138 -10.80 0.38 -5.84
CA PHE A 138 -10.16 0.40 -4.51
C PHE A 138 -9.82 1.83 -4.03
N LEU A 139 -9.50 2.75 -4.94
CA LEU A 139 -9.27 4.16 -4.60
C LEU A 139 -10.56 4.97 -4.42
N ARG A 140 -11.73 4.39 -4.71
CA ARG A 140 -13.03 5.07 -4.60
C ARG A 140 -13.70 4.86 -3.24
N GLU A 141 -13.23 3.89 -2.47
CA GLU A 141 -13.84 3.49 -1.20
C GLU A 141 -13.04 3.95 0.03
N ILE A 142 -11.96 4.72 -0.18
CA ILE A 142 -11.47 5.60 0.86
C ILE A 142 -12.47 6.76 0.96
N SER A 143 -13.57 6.54 1.69
CA SER A 143 -14.35 7.62 2.24
C SER A 143 -13.46 8.34 3.24
N VAL A 144 -12.62 9.25 2.75
CA VAL A 144 -12.05 10.29 3.60
C VAL A 144 -13.27 11.10 4.02
N PRO A 145 -13.72 11.06 5.30
CA PRO A 145 -14.70 12.03 5.72
C PRO A 145 -14.12 13.39 5.35
N GLN A 146 -14.84 14.20 4.59
CA GLN A 146 -14.46 15.59 4.37
C GLN A 146 -14.40 16.20 5.77
N ILE A 147 -13.19 16.29 6.35
CA ILE A 147 -12.97 16.95 7.62
C ILE A 147 -13.12 18.44 7.29
N GLY A 148 -14.37 18.89 7.26
CA GLY A 148 -14.70 20.30 7.22
C GLY A 148 -14.25 20.90 8.53
N PHE A 149 -13.09 21.54 8.53
CA PHE A 149 -12.74 22.44 9.60
C PHE A 149 -13.60 23.68 9.43
N ASP A 150 -14.65 23.77 10.25
CA ASP A 150 -15.46 24.98 10.39
C ASP A 150 -14.56 26.05 11.02
N LEU A 151 -13.92 26.85 10.15
CA LEU A 151 -12.95 27.88 10.54
C LEU A 151 -13.60 29.04 11.33
N ASP A 152 -14.93 29.12 11.33
CA ASP A 152 -15.70 30.07 12.16
C ASP A 152 -15.87 29.56 13.60
N LYS A 153 -15.57 28.29 13.87
CA LYS A 153 -15.46 27.74 15.22
C LYS A 153 -14.00 27.75 15.65
N PRO A 154 -13.67 28.30 16.84
CA PRO A 154 -12.32 28.21 17.36
C PRO A 154 -11.94 26.73 17.52
N LEU A 155 -10.82 26.34 16.91
CA LEU A 155 -10.23 25.02 17.09
C LEU A 155 -9.92 24.85 18.60
N VAL A 156 -10.73 24.05 19.29
CA VAL A 156 -10.48 23.71 20.68
C VAL A 156 -9.33 22.71 20.73
N VAL A 157 -8.11 23.22 20.81
CA VAL A 157 -6.94 22.42 21.16
C VAL A 157 -7.10 22.04 22.63
N ALA A 158 -7.35 20.76 22.90
CA ALA A 158 -7.40 20.28 24.27
C ALA A 158 -6.06 20.59 24.94
N ASN A 159 -6.09 21.39 26.01
CA ASN A 159 -4.90 21.71 26.78
C ASN A 159 -4.39 20.43 27.47
N ILE A 160 -3.22 19.96 27.04
CA ILE A 160 -2.63 18.68 27.43
C ILE A 160 -2.17 18.71 28.91
N ASP A 161 -2.04 19.89 29.51
CA ASP A 161 -1.58 20.07 30.89
C ASP A 161 -2.70 19.96 31.94
N LYS A 162 -3.97 19.81 31.54
CA LYS A 162 -5.09 19.70 32.49
C LYS A 162 -5.63 18.27 32.53
N PRO A 163 -5.57 17.55 33.68
CA PRO A 163 -6.16 16.23 33.78
C PRO A 163 -7.68 16.33 33.60
N SER A 164 -8.20 15.53 32.68
CA SER A 164 -9.62 15.39 32.39
C SER A 164 -10.35 14.74 33.57
N GLY A 165 -11.03 15.56 34.36
CA GLY A 165 -12.00 15.16 35.39
C GLY A 165 -13.24 16.07 35.34
N PRO A 166 -14.43 15.60 35.77
CA PRO A 166 -15.68 16.30 35.54
C PRO A 166 -15.95 17.31 36.66
N GLU A 167 -15.74 18.58 36.39
CA GLU A 167 -16.42 19.65 37.14
C GLU A 167 -16.86 20.74 36.15
N LEU A 168 -18.11 20.59 35.69
CA LEU A 168 -18.87 21.69 35.12
C LEU A 168 -19.22 22.64 36.27
N GLN A 169 -18.37 23.65 36.50
CA GLN A 169 -18.78 24.82 37.29
C GLN A 169 -19.34 25.87 36.35
N PHE A 170 -20.65 26.03 36.39
CA PHE A 170 -21.36 27.16 35.79
C PHE A 170 -20.99 28.44 36.54
N ALA A 171 -20.18 29.30 35.93
CA ALA A 171 -20.02 30.66 36.39
C ALA A 171 -21.09 31.54 35.72
N SER A 172 -22.07 31.95 36.51
CA SER A 172 -23.09 32.93 36.18
C SER A 172 -22.45 34.26 35.73
N PHE A 173 -22.83 34.74 34.55
CA PHE A 173 -22.57 36.13 34.16
C PHE A 173 -23.74 37.00 34.62
N SER A 174 -23.50 37.87 35.61
CA SER A 174 -24.31 39.07 35.85
C SER A 174 -23.49 40.29 35.43
N ARG A 175 -23.99 40.97 34.38
CA ARG A 175 -23.65 42.30 33.82
C ARG A 175 -22.23 42.82 33.96
#